data_AF-A0A2V6RIY8-F1
#
_entry.id   AF-A0A2V6RIY8-F1
#
_cell.length_a   1.000
_cell.length_b   1.000
_cell.length_c   1.000
_cell.angle_alpha   90.00
_cell.angle_beta   90.00
_cell.angle_gamma   90.00
#
_symmetry.space_group_name_H-M   'P 1'
#
loop_
_entity.id
_entity.type
_entity.pdbx_description
1 polymer ?
#
loop_
_entity_poly.entity_id
_entity_poly.type
_entity_poly.pdbx_seq_one_letter_code
_entity_poly.pdbx_strand_id
1 'polypeptide(L)'
;MEGSARPVHSLCESGRGMKGSARLVVELAAAALARFVLNTARRFTYPFGPALARGLDVPLTRITSLVALNQGVGLLSPFMGTLADRWGPRVMMLIGLACLGCGMLAAAVLPLYATVLLALLMAGLGKSCFDPAVQAYVGARVPWARRGLAVGLIEFAWAGSSLIGIPTVGWLIGRFGWHSPFLALGLLAASSVALLAMLLPRVPVSRDSAPRSVPAGQGWRLLVRRRPALGGLGYSFCFAMANDFLFVIYGAWLELDFRLPLAALGSVSIVIGVAELIAESLTAFLSDRVGLARAVTGGVALTAAAYLLLPVVARTLPLALAALFLVFITFEFTVVSANGLFTELLPDARGTMMGAVGATGSSGRMVGALLGGYVWLWGGLADNGHMNMGYYLVVFDLATDEFFRWVGLDDAHRRARGVTTFSLETHVTYQREVGEGDPLRFTTRLIGFDAKRLHYFHEMWHAEAGYLAATNELMSLHVSLETRRAAPMAPEVLDRLGAILASHEKLPLPAQAGRSIGLEKRPTAS
;
A
#
# COMPACT_ATOMS: atom_id res chain seq x y z
N MET A 1 -38.97 31.69 -65.18
CA MET A 1 -37.74 32.20 -65.83
C MET A 1 -36.65 32.25 -64.78
N GLU A 2 -35.58 31.50 -65.04
CA GLU A 2 -34.17 31.69 -64.62
C GLU A 2 -33.90 32.01 -63.13
N GLY A 3 -33.13 31.23 -62.36
CA GLY A 3 -31.91 30.51 -62.72
C GLY A 3 -30.72 31.20 -62.04
N SER A 4 -30.19 30.62 -60.95
CA SER A 4 -28.79 30.86 -60.54
C SER A 4 -28.34 29.74 -59.60
N ALA A 5 -27.84 28.67 -60.22
CA ALA A 5 -26.98 27.70 -59.56
C ALA A 5 -25.61 28.33 -59.28
N ARG A 6 -25.12 28.20 -58.04
CA ARG A 6 -23.69 28.28 -57.72
C ARG A 6 -23.25 26.92 -57.19
N PRO A 7 -22.43 26.14 -57.93
CA PRO A 7 -21.73 25.01 -57.35
C PRO A 7 -20.26 25.36 -57.06
N VAL A 8 -19.68 24.53 -56.19
CA VAL A 8 -18.24 24.27 -55.99
C VAL A 8 -17.45 25.26 -55.10
N HIS A 9 -17.60 25.09 -53.79
CA HIS A 9 -16.53 25.43 -52.83
C HIS A 9 -16.39 24.41 -51.68
N SER A 10 -16.80 23.15 -51.85
CA SER A 10 -16.84 22.16 -50.75
C SER A 10 -15.80 21.03 -50.80
N LEU A 11 -14.91 20.98 -51.80
CA LEU A 11 -13.96 19.85 -51.94
C LEU A 11 -12.57 20.09 -51.33
N CYS A 12 -12.24 21.30 -50.86
CA CYS A 12 -10.94 21.59 -50.26
C CYS A 12 -10.91 21.47 -48.72
N GLU A 13 -12.08 21.41 -48.05
CA GLU A 13 -12.16 21.25 -46.59
C GLU A 13 -12.07 19.78 -46.12
N SER A 14 -12.44 18.81 -46.96
CA SER A 14 -12.41 17.39 -46.57
C SER A 14 -10.98 16.87 -46.33
N GLY A 15 -9.98 17.41 -47.06
CA GLY A 15 -8.56 17.06 -46.90
C GLY A 15 -7.89 17.66 -45.65
N ARG A 16 -8.36 18.82 -45.16
CA ARG A 16 -7.90 19.41 -43.88
C ARG A 16 -8.56 18.73 -42.67
N GLY A 17 -9.82 18.29 -42.80
CA GLY A 17 -10.53 17.55 -41.75
C GLY A 17 -9.88 16.20 -41.40
N MET A 18 -9.45 15.41 -42.40
CA MET A 18 -8.80 14.11 -42.15
C MET A 18 -7.42 14.24 -41.49
N LYS A 19 -6.57 15.17 -41.96
CA LYS A 19 -5.24 15.42 -41.36
C LYS A 19 -5.35 15.96 -39.92
N GLY A 20 -6.35 16.80 -39.64
CA GLY A 20 -6.63 17.28 -38.29
C GLY A 20 -7.10 16.17 -37.34
N SER A 21 -7.95 15.25 -37.82
CA SER A 21 -8.44 14.11 -37.03
C SER A 21 -7.33 13.10 -36.73
N ALA A 22 -6.48 12.76 -37.70
CA ALA A 22 -5.37 11.83 -37.49
C ALA A 22 -4.34 12.39 -36.49
N ARG A 23 -4.01 13.68 -36.60
CA ARG A 23 -3.10 14.35 -35.67
C ARG A 23 -3.65 14.42 -34.25
N LEU A 24 -4.95 14.67 -34.08
CA LEU A 24 -5.61 14.68 -32.77
C LEU A 24 -5.54 13.30 -32.09
N VAL A 25 -5.75 12.21 -32.85
CA VAL A 25 -5.62 10.85 -32.31
C VAL A 25 -4.20 10.57 -31.82
N VAL A 26 -3.17 10.98 -32.58
CA VAL A 26 -1.77 10.85 -32.17
C VAL A 26 -1.46 11.67 -30.92
N GLU A 27 -1.98 12.90 -30.81
CA GLU A 27 -1.82 13.74 -29.61
C GLU A 27 -2.45 13.09 -28.36
N LEU A 28 -3.68 12.55 -28.50
CA LEU A 28 -4.38 11.88 -27.41
C LEU A 28 -3.68 10.57 -27.00
N ALA A 29 -3.22 9.78 -27.97
CA ALA A 29 -2.47 8.55 -27.71
C ALA A 29 -1.14 8.85 -27.00
N ALA A 30 -0.42 9.90 -27.41
CA ALA A 30 0.80 10.33 -26.74
C ALA A 30 0.54 10.78 -25.31
N ALA A 31 -0.54 11.54 -25.06
CA ALA A 31 -0.94 11.96 -23.73
C ALA A 31 -1.36 10.76 -22.85
N ALA A 32 -2.08 9.79 -23.42
CA ALA A 32 -2.44 8.55 -22.73
C ALA A 32 -1.20 7.71 -22.36
N LEU A 33 -0.22 7.59 -23.27
CA LEU A 33 1.05 6.90 -22.99
C LEU A 33 1.85 7.59 -21.88
N ALA A 34 1.93 8.92 -21.90
CA ALA A 34 2.56 9.69 -20.84
C ALA A 34 1.86 9.48 -19.48
N ARG A 35 0.52 9.48 -19.47
CA ARG A 35 -0.27 9.18 -18.27
C ARG A 35 -0.06 7.75 -17.77
N PHE A 36 0.09 6.80 -18.69
CA PHE A 36 0.38 5.40 -18.38
C PHE A 36 1.73 5.25 -17.65
N VAL A 37 2.79 5.91 -18.14
CA VAL A 37 4.12 5.91 -17.49
C VAL A 37 4.01 6.51 -16.09
N LEU A 38 3.31 7.63 -15.97
CA LEU A 38 3.13 8.32 -14.70
C LEU A 38 2.33 7.50 -13.69
N ASN A 39 1.23 6.86 -14.12
CA ASN A 39 0.45 5.97 -13.27
C ASN A 39 1.25 4.74 -12.85
N THR A 40 1.99 4.12 -13.78
CA THR A 40 2.86 2.97 -13.47
C THR A 40 3.89 3.33 -12.41
N ALA A 41 4.54 4.48 -12.57
CA ALA A 41 5.56 4.96 -11.66
C ALA A 41 5.04 5.32 -10.26
N ARG A 42 3.77 5.74 -10.15
CA ARG A 42 3.13 5.96 -8.86
C ARG A 42 2.65 4.65 -8.21
N ARG A 43 2.21 3.68 -9.01
CA ARG A 43 1.49 2.49 -8.51
C ARG A 43 2.38 1.28 -8.24
N PHE A 44 3.56 1.17 -8.84
CA PHE A 44 4.39 -0.03 -8.67
C PHE A 44 4.87 -0.24 -7.23
N THR A 45 4.91 0.81 -6.40
CA THR A 45 5.33 0.70 -4.99
C THR A 45 4.41 -0.17 -4.14
N TYR A 46 3.15 -0.32 -4.54
CA TYR A 46 2.16 -1.09 -3.80
C TYR A 46 2.45 -2.60 -3.79
N PRO A 47 2.50 -3.31 -4.94
CA PRO A 47 2.81 -4.74 -4.95
C PRO A 47 4.26 -5.04 -4.59
N PHE A 48 5.18 -4.11 -4.86
CA PHE A 48 6.62 -4.32 -4.65
C PHE A 48 7.16 -3.67 -3.38
N GLY A 49 6.28 -3.29 -2.44
CA GLY A 49 6.65 -2.74 -1.14
C GLY A 49 7.70 -3.58 -0.39
N PRO A 50 7.55 -4.92 -0.28
CA PRO A 50 8.55 -5.77 0.35
C PRO A 50 9.92 -5.78 -0.36
N ALA A 51 9.95 -5.72 -1.69
CA ALA A 51 11.19 -5.65 -2.46
C ALA A 51 11.95 -4.35 -2.18
N LEU A 52 11.22 -3.22 -2.10
CA LEU A 52 11.79 -1.93 -1.73
C LEU A 52 12.27 -1.91 -0.28
N ALA A 53 11.51 -2.51 0.64
CA ALA A 53 11.89 -2.63 2.06
C ALA A 53 13.23 -3.36 2.21
N ARG A 54 13.36 -4.54 1.58
CA ARG A 54 14.61 -5.32 1.57
C ARG A 54 15.74 -4.59 0.86
N GLY A 55 15.46 -3.95 -0.28
CA GLY A 55 16.45 -3.25 -1.07
C GLY A 55 17.06 -2.03 -0.40
N LEU A 56 16.26 -1.34 0.42
CA LEU A 56 16.66 -0.14 1.18
C LEU A 56 17.11 -0.46 2.61
N ASP A 57 17.04 -1.73 3.02
CA ASP A 57 17.31 -2.18 4.40
C ASP A 57 16.48 -1.42 5.44
N VAL A 58 15.17 -1.33 5.20
CA VAL A 58 14.21 -0.64 6.07
C VAL A 58 12.99 -1.51 6.36
N PRO A 59 12.33 -1.33 7.53
CA PRO A 59 11.10 -2.05 7.80
C PRO A 59 9.98 -1.66 6.82
N LEU A 60 9.04 -2.58 6.58
CA LEU A 60 7.91 -2.37 5.66
C LEU A 60 7.11 -1.11 6.01
N THR A 61 6.96 -0.77 7.28
CA THR A 61 6.27 0.44 7.77
C THR A 61 6.92 1.74 7.27
N ARG A 62 8.23 1.75 6.99
CA ARG A 62 8.87 2.90 6.35
C ARG A 62 8.48 3.03 4.88
N ILE A 63 8.26 1.92 4.18
CA ILE A 63 7.74 1.94 2.80
C ILE A 63 6.28 2.36 2.76
N THR A 64 5.44 1.87 3.67
CA THR A 64 4.04 2.32 3.77
C THR A 64 3.94 3.82 4.07
N SER A 65 4.86 4.34 4.90
CA SER A 65 4.99 5.78 5.15
C SER A 65 5.40 6.58 3.90
N LEU A 66 6.27 6.04 3.03
CA LEU A 66 6.59 6.67 1.75
C LEU A 66 5.35 6.80 0.85
N VAL A 67 4.57 5.72 0.77
CA VAL A 67 3.32 5.71 0.00
C VAL A 67 2.34 6.72 0.58
N ALA A 68 2.17 6.78 1.90
CA ALA A 68 1.32 7.76 2.54
C ALA A 68 1.72 9.21 2.23
N LEU A 69 3.01 9.53 2.33
CA LEU A 69 3.53 10.86 2.00
C LEU A 69 3.27 11.21 0.52
N ASN A 70 3.39 10.23 -0.40
CA ASN A 70 2.99 10.42 -1.79
C ASN A 70 1.50 10.76 -1.93
N GLN A 71 0.60 10.11 -1.19
CA GLN A 71 -0.83 10.42 -1.22
C GLN A 71 -1.13 11.83 -0.69
N GLY A 72 -0.39 12.28 0.33
CA GLY A 72 -0.50 13.62 0.92
C GLY A 72 -0.26 14.75 -0.08
N VAL A 73 0.55 14.52 -1.12
CA VAL A 73 0.76 15.50 -2.20
C VAL A 73 -0.54 15.87 -2.92
N GLY A 74 -1.53 14.96 -2.93
CA GLY A 74 -2.86 15.22 -3.49
C GLY A 74 -3.59 16.41 -2.86
N LEU A 75 -3.23 16.81 -1.63
CA LEU A 75 -3.73 18.02 -0.97
C LEU A 75 -3.34 19.32 -1.69
N LEU A 76 -2.26 19.28 -2.48
CA LEU A 76 -1.81 20.41 -3.29
C LEU A 76 -2.56 20.52 -4.64
N SER A 77 -3.43 19.55 -4.97
CA SER A 77 -4.14 19.53 -6.25
C SER A 77 -4.96 20.79 -6.57
N PRO A 78 -5.65 21.47 -5.62
CA PRO A 78 -6.37 22.71 -5.94
C PRO A 78 -5.43 23.83 -6.39
N PHE A 79 -4.24 23.92 -5.81
CA PHE A 79 -3.23 24.90 -6.19
C PHE A 79 -2.68 24.61 -7.60
N MET A 80 -2.42 23.33 -7.90
CA MET A 80 -1.94 22.91 -9.22
C MET A 80 -2.98 23.21 -10.32
N GLY A 81 -4.27 23.09 -10.02
CA GLY A 81 -5.35 23.49 -10.94
C GLY A 81 -5.26 24.98 -11.33
N THR A 82 -5.08 25.88 -10.35
CA THR A 82 -4.92 27.32 -10.63
C THR A 82 -3.67 27.65 -11.44
N LEU A 83 -2.60 26.87 -11.26
CA LEU A 83 -1.36 27.02 -12.01
C LEU A 83 -1.54 26.53 -13.46
N ALA A 84 -2.32 25.47 -13.64
CA ALA A 84 -2.69 24.95 -14.96
C ALA A 84 -3.48 25.95 -15.79
N ASP A 85 -4.39 26.68 -15.15
CA ASP A 85 -5.13 27.75 -15.80
C ASP A 85 -4.20 28.89 -16.25
N ARG A 86 -3.10 29.15 -15.53
CA ARG A 86 -2.16 30.24 -15.86
C ARG A 86 -1.14 29.89 -16.94
N TRP A 87 -0.52 28.72 -16.84
CA TRP A 87 0.58 28.31 -17.73
C TRP A 87 0.12 27.43 -18.90
N GLY A 88 -1.15 27.02 -18.88
CA GLY A 88 -1.78 26.21 -19.91
C GLY A 88 -1.47 24.71 -19.76
N PRO A 89 -2.30 23.86 -20.39
CA PRO A 89 -2.28 22.41 -20.18
C PRO A 89 -0.98 21.76 -20.67
N ARG A 90 -0.44 22.22 -21.82
CA ARG A 90 0.82 21.68 -22.36
C ARG A 90 1.98 21.83 -21.37
N VAL A 91 2.16 23.01 -20.79
CA VAL A 91 3.29 23.30 -19.90
C VAL A 91 3.18 22.48 -18.62
N MET A 92 1.99 22.38 -18.04
CA MET A 92 1.75 21.58 -16.85
C MET A 92 2.03 20.09 -17.04
N MET A 93 1.62 19.51 -18.17
CA MET A 93 1.92 18.11 -18.46
C MET A 93 3.44 17.87 -18.57
N LEU A 94 4.17 18.79 -19.21
CA LEU A 94 5.63 18.70 -19.33
C LEU A 94 6.33 18.85 -17.98
N ILE A 95 5.91 19.80 -17.14
CA ILE A 95 6.43 19.95 -15.78
C ILE A 95 6.18 18.69 -14.97
N GLY A 96 4.96 18.14 -15.03
CA GLY A 96 4.62 16.95 -14.27
C GLY A 96 5.45 15.72 -14.64
N LEU A 97 5.66 15.49 -15.94
CA LEU A 97 6.54 14.42 -16.42
C LEU A 97 8.02 14.69 -16.14
N ALA A 98 8.47 15.95 -16.20
CA ALA A 98 9.85 16.32 -15.88
C ALA A 98 10.15 16.09 -14.38
N CYS A 99 9.22 16.47 -13.49
CA CYS A 99 9.31 16.17 -12.06
C CYS A 99 9.42 14.65 -11.84
N LEU A 100 8.53 13.87 -12.45
CA LEU A 100 8.58 12.41 -12.39
C LEU A 100 9.94 11.87 -12.86
N GLY A 101 10.39 12.28 -14.04
CA GLY A 101 11.64 11.83 -14.63
C GLY A 101 12.85 12.15 -13.76
N CYS A 102 12.95 13.39 -13.24
CA CYS A 102 14.03 13.80 -12.34
C CYS A 102 14.02 12.98 -11.05
N GLY A 103 12.85 12.78 -10.44
CA GLY A 103 12.72 11.97 -9.23
C GLY A 103 13.14 10.52 -9.45
N MET A 104 12.61 9.88 -10.50
CA MET A 104 12.90 8.48 -10.82
C MET A 104 14.38 8.28 -11.18
N LEU A 105 14.97 9.17 -11.99
CA LEU A 105 16.41 9.10 -12.30
C LEU A 105 17.29 9.35 -11.07
N ALA A 106 16.91 10.25 -10.17
CA ALA A 106 17.64 10.47 -8.93
C ALA A 106 17.67 9.22 -8.04
N ALA A 107 16.52 8.54 -7.89
CA ALA A 107 16.45 7.27 -7.17
C ALA A 107 17.19 6.12 -7.87
N ALA A 108 17.32 6.16 -9.20
CA ALA A 108 18.10 5.19 -9.95
C ALA A 108 19.60 5.32 -9.73
N VAL A 109 20.12 6.55 -9.64
CA VAL A 109 21.55 6.83 -9.44
C VAL A 109 21.95 6.66 -7.97
N LEU A 110 21.11 7.13 -7.05
CA LEU A 110 21.34 7.05 -5.61
C LEU A 110 20.18 6.28 -4.99
N PRO A 111 20.27 4.95 -4.82
CA PRO A 111 19.18 4.13 -4.30
C PRO A 111 19.08 4.18 -2.77
N LEU A 112 18.83 5.37 -2.22
CA LEU A 112 18.69 5.63 -0.79
C LEU A 112 17.21 5.87 -0.42
N TYR A 113 16.88 5.72 0.86
CA TYR A 113 15.52 5.97 1.33
C TYR A 113 15.03 7.39 0.99
N ALA A 114 15.90 8.39 1.15
CA ALA A 114 15.56 9.80 0.90
C ALA A 114 15.30 10.12 -0.58
N THR A 115 16.03 9.48 -1.49
CA THR A 115 15.87 9.69 -2.94
C THR A 115 14.66 8.94 -3.48
N VAL A 116 14.35 7.75 -2.95
CA VAL A 116 13.09 7.05 -3.25
C VAL A 116 11.90 7.85 -2.73
N LEU A 117 11.98 8.42 -1.50
CA LEU A 117 10.97 9.35 -1.01
C LEU A 117 10.78 10.53 -1.95
N LEU A 118 11.87 11.19 -2.35
CA LEU A 118 11.83 12.30 -3.29
C LEU A 118 11.21 11.89 -4.63
N ALA A 119 11.58 10.73 -5.17
CA ALA A 119 11.04 10.20 -6.41
C ALA A 119 9.52 10.02 -6.34
N LEU A 120 9.02 9.48 -5.23
CA LEU A 120 7.60 9.31 -5.01
C LEU A 120 6.91 10.65 -4.81
N LEU A 121 7.42 11.57 -3.99
CA LEU A 121 6.83 12.90 -3.85
C LEU A 121 6.75 13.64 -5.21
N MET A 122 7.80 13.54 -6.02
CA MET A 122 7.83 14.09 -7.38
C MET A 122 6.84 13.41 -8.32
N ALA A 123 6.65 12.09 -8.21
CA ALA A 123 5.62 11.37 -8.96
C ALA A 123 4.20 11.81 -8.56
N GLY A 124 3.97 12.03 -7.27
CA GLY A 124 2.71 12.57 -6.73
C GLY A 124 2.43 13.97 -7.28
N LEU A 125 3.43 14.87 -7.21
CA LEU A 125 3.34 16.23 -7.75
C LEU A 125 3.11 16.20 -9.27
N GLY A 126 3.84 15.32 -9.95
CA GLY A 126 3.69 15.09 -11.37
C GLY A 126 2.26 14.75 -11.74
N LYS A 127 1.62 13.85 -10.99
CA LYS A 127 0.21 13.50 -11.20
C LYS A 127 -0.74 14.66 -10.98
N SER A 128 -0.54 15.39 -9.89
CA SER A 128 -1.38 16.56 -9.55
C SER A 128 -1.29 17.67 -10.60
N CYS A 129 -0.17 17.78 -11.31
CA CYS A 129 -0.02 18.70 -12.45
C CYS A 129 -0.62 18.11 -13.74
N PHE A 130 -0.38 16.82 -14.00
CA PHE A 130 -0.69 16.18 -15.28
C PHE A 130 -2.18 15.93 -15.48
N ASP A 131 -2.89 15.38 -14.49
CA ASP A 131 -4.28 14.93 -14.64
C ASP A 131 -5.25 16.10 -14.96
N PRO A 132 -5.24 17.23 -14.22
CA PRO A 132 -6.09 18.38 -14.59
C PRO A 132 -5.71 18.97 -15.95
N ALA A 133 -4.42 18.98 -16.27
CA ALA A 133 -3.90 19.54 -17.51
C ALA A 133 -4.31 18.72 -18.74
N VAL A 134 -4.26 17.39 -18.66
CA VAL A 134 -4.71 16.54 -19.78
C VAL A 134 -6.22 16.65 -19.98
N GLN A 135 -7.01 16.75 -18.90
CA GLN A 135 -8.45 16.97 -19.00
C GLN A 135 -8.79 18.33 -19.64
N ALA A 136 -8.09 19.40 -19.25
CA ALA A 136 -8.22 20.72 -19.88
C ALA A 136 -7.81 20.69 -21.36
N TYR A 137 -6.75 19.94 -21.71
CA TYR A 137 -6.32 19.76 -23.10
C TYR A 137 -7.40 19.09 -23.96
N VAL A 138 -7.99 18.00 -23.47
CA VAL A 138 -9.09 17.27 -24.13
C VAL A 138 -10.29 18.19 -24.32
N GLY A 139 -10.68 18.92 -23.26
CA GLY A 139 -11.79 19.87 -23.30
C GLY A 139 -11.61 20.95 -24.38
N ALA A 140 -10.39 21.46 -24.53
CA ALA A 140 -10.10 22.52 -25.50
C ALA A 140 -9.99 22.02 -26.96
N ARG A 141 -9.52 20.79 -27.18
CA ARG A 141 -9.18 20.28 -28.53
C ARG A 141 -10.19 19.30 -29.12
N VAL A 142 -10.91 18.56 -28.27
CA VAL A 142 -11.81 17.50 -28.72
C VAL A 142 -13.24 18.03 -28.82
N PRO A 143 -13.90 17.88 -29.99
CA PRO A 143 -15.30 18.23 -30.16
C PRO A 143 -16.19 17.46 -29.19
N TRP A 144 -17.23 18.11 -28.66
CA TRP A 144 -18.11 17.55 -27.62
C TRP A 144 -18.62 16.13 -27.93
N ALA A 145 -19.02 15.87 -29.18
CA ALA A 145 -19.51 14.56 -29.63
C ALA A 145 -18.49 13.41 -29.50
N ARG A 146 -17.19 13.70 -29.46
CA ARG A 146 -16.11 12.70 -29.35
C ARG A 146 -15.34 12.77 -28.02
N ARG A 147 -15.74 13.68 -27.11
CA ARG A 147 -15.04 13.85 -25.82
C ARG A 147 -15.08 12.59 -24.96
N GLY A 148 -16.21 11.89 -24.93
CA GLY A 148 -16.33 10.63 -24.19
C GLY A 148 -15.29 9.59 -24.61
N LEU A 149 -15.08 9.43 -25.93
CA LEU A 149 -14.05 8.51 -26.46
C LEU A 149 -12.63 8.95 -26.09
N ALA A 150 -12.34 10.25 -26.17
CA ALA A 150 -11.03 10.78 -25.81
C ALA A 150 -10.72 10.63 -24.31
N VAL A 151 -11.70 10.90 -23.45
CA VAL A 151 -11.60 10.66 -22.00
C VAL A 151 -11.42 9.18 -21.73
N GLY A 152 -12.21 8.30 -22.37
CA GLY A 152 -12.06 6.85 -22.23
C GLY A 152 -10.68 6.33 -22.63
N LEU A 153 -10.09 6.85 -23.72
CA LEU A 153 -8.72 6.51 -24.12
C LEU A 153 -7.69 6.94 -23.08
N ILE A 154 -7.89 8.09 -22.44
CA ILE A 154 -7.01 8.57 -21.37
C ILE A 154 -7.19 7.75 -20.10
N GLU A 155 -8.42 7.38 -19.74
CA GLU A 155 -8.71 6.53 -18.58
C GLU A 155 -8.20 5.09 -18.76
N PHE A 156 -8.11 4.59 -19.99
CA PHE A 156 -7.42 3.32 -20.25
C PHE A 156 -5.96 3.31 -19.77
N ALA A 157 -5.30 4.47 -19.67
CA ALA A 157 -3.96 4.57 -19.10
C ALA A 157 -3.91 4.26 -17.59
N TRP A 158 -5.02 4.41 -16.87
CA TRP A 158 -5.16 4.01 -15.46
C TRP A 158 -5.20 2.49 -15.35
N ALA A 159 -6.22 1.84 -15.92
CA ALA A 159 -6.35 0.37 -15.90
C ALA A 159 -5.15 -0.31 -16.58
N GLY A 160 -4.66 0.25 -17.69
CA GLY A 160 -3.49 -0.22 -18.42
C GLY A 160 -2.23 -0.26 -17.57
N SER A 161 -2.04 0.71 -16.66
CA SER A 161 -0.87 0.71 -15.78
C SER A 161 -0.86 -0.52 -14.86
N SER A 162 -2.00 -0.95 -14.33
CA SER A 162 -2.13 -2.22 -13.59
C SER A 162 -1.97 -3.44 -14.48
N LEU A 163 -2.60 -3.40 -15.65
CA LEU A 163 -2.71 -4.53 -16.56
C LEU A 163 -1.38 -4.87 -17.25
N ILE A 164 -0.55 -3.87 -17.55
CA ILE A 164 0.68 -4.01 -18.35
C ILE A 164 1.87 -3.43 -17.60
N GLY A 165 1.74 -2.20 -17.08
CA GLY A 165 2.85 -1.46 -16.47
C GLY A 165 3.46 -2.17 -15.26
N ILE A 166 2.64 -2.49 -14.26
CA ILE A 166 3.06 -3.13 -13.01
C ILE A 166 3.64 -4.54 -13.25
N PRO A 167 3.04 -5.43 -14.07
CA PRO A 167 3.66 -6.71 -14.44
C PRO A 167 5.03 -6.54 -15.10
N THR A 168 5.17 -5.56 -16.00
CA THR A 168 6.45 -5.24 -16.65
C THR A 168 7.49 -4.81 -15.63
N VAL A 169 7.09 -3.99 -14.65
CA VAL A 169 7.96 -3.62 -13.52
C VAL A 169 8.35 -4.85 -12.69
N GLY A 170 7.41 -5.75 -12.38
CA GLY A 170 7.69 -6.99 -11.65
C GLY A 170 8.71 -7.89 -12.35
N TRP A 171 8.58 -8.02 -13.67
CA TRP A 171 9.56 -8.72 -14.49
C TRP A 171 10.94 -8.06 -14.44
N LEU A 172 10.98 -6.72 -14.53
CA LEU A 172 12.23 -5.96 -14.48
C LEU A 172 12.93 -6.11 -13.12
N ILE A 173 12.16 -6.05 -12.02
CA ILE A 173 12.66 -6.29 -10.66
C ILE A 173 13.23 -7.71 -10.53
N GLY A 174 12.51 -8.70 -11.03
CA GLY A 174 12.95 -10.10 -10.99
C GLY A 174 14.25 -10.37 -11.75
N ARG A 175 14.52 -9.62 -12.83
CA ARG A 175 15.71 -9.83 -13.67
C ARG A 175 16.90 -8.94 -13.32
N PHE A 176 16.66 -7.67 -12.99
CA PHE A 176 17.70 -6.65 -12.83
C PHE A 176 17.76 -6.06 -11.41
N GLY A 177 16.92 -6.54 -10.49
CA GLY A 177 16.85 -6.05 -9.13
C GLY A 177 15.90 -4.86 -8.96
N TRP A 178 15.65 -4.50 -7.70
CA TRP A 178 14.62 -3.54 -7.29
C TRP A 178 14.85 -2.09 -7.77
N HIS A 179 16.08 -1.72 -8.13
CA HIS A 179 16.44 -0.37 -8.58
C HIS A 179 16.12 -0.13 -10.07
N SER A 180 15.97 -1.20 -10.85
CA SER A 180 15.76 -1.14 -12.30
C SER A 180 14.51 -0.36 -12.76
N PRO A 181 13.37 -0.36 -12.04
CA PRO A 181 12.19 0.39 -12.46
C PRO A 181 12.40 1.89 -12.43
N PHE A 182 13.20 2.39 -11.48
CA PHE A 182 13.49 3.82 -11.37
C PHE A 182 14.22 4.34 -12.62
N LEU A 183 15.19 3.57 -13.13
CA LEU A 183 15.88 3.93 -14.38
C LEU A 183 14.93 3.86 -15.57
N ALA A 184 14.22 2.75 -15.74
CA ALA A 184 13.33 2.53 -16.87
C ALA A 184 12.21 3.57 -16.94
N LEU A 185 11.51 3.82 -15.82
CA LEU A 185 10.44 4.80 -15.74
C LEU A 185 10.95 6.24 -15.84
N GLY A 186 12.15 6.52 -15.32
CA GLY A 186 12.81 7.82 -15.48
C GLY A 186 13.12 8.15 -16.95
N LEU A 187 13.68 7.19 -17.69
CA LEU A 187 13.95 7.33 -19.13
C LEU A 187 12.66 7.43 -19.95
N LEU A 188 11.63 6.63 -19.62
CA LEU A 188 10.32 6.71 -20.25
C LEU A 188 9.60 8.04 -19.97
N ALA A 189 9.78 8.61 -18.77
CA ALA A 189 9.25 9.93 -18.45
C ALA A 189 9.98 11.02 -19.27
N ALA A 190 11.31 10.95 -19.38
CA ALA A 190 12.10 11.88 -20.19
C ALA A 190 11.75 11.79 -21.68
N SER A 191 11.57 10.58 -22.22
CA SER A 191 11.12 10.40 -23.61
C SER A 191 9.69 10.89 -23.82
N SER A 192 8.81 10.70 -22.82
CA SER A 192 7.44 11.26 -22.83
C SER A 192 7.44 12.78 -22.83
N VAL A 193 8.33 13.45 -22.08
CA VAL A 193 8.51 14.91 -22.13
C VAL A 193 8.87 15.35 -23.55
N ALA A 194 9.88 14.71 -24.16
CA ALA A 194 10.30 15.03 -25.52
C ALA A 194 9.16 14.82 -26.54
N LEU A 195 8.48 13.67 -26.45
CA LEU A 195 7.34 13.31 -27.32
C LEU A 195 6.22 14.35 -27.22
N LEU A 196 5.80 14.69 -25.99
CA LEU A 196 4.75 15.67 -25.74
C LEU A 196 5.16 17.08 -26.19
N ALA A 197 6.43 17.46 -25.98
CA ALA A 197 6.95 18.75 -26.42
C ALA A 197 6.97 18.88 -27.95
N MET A 198 7.21 17.80 -28.68
CA MET A 198 7.20 17.77 -30.14
C MET A 198 5.77 17.74 -30.71
N LEU A 199 4.88 16.93 -30.14
CA LEU A 199 3.57 16.66 -30.73
C LEU A 199 2.48 17.66 -30.34
N LEU A 200 2.40 18.04 -29.06
CA LEU A 200 1.27 18.82 -28.56
C LEU A 200 1.41 20.30 -28.93
N PRO A 201 0.46 20.94 -29.61
CA PRO A 201 0.46 22.38 -29.80
C PRO A 201 0.28 23.15 -28.48
N ARG A 202 0.74 24.41 -28.45
CA ARG A 202 0.40 25.33 -27.37
C ARG A 202 -1.07 25.69 -27.50
N VAL A 203 -1.85 25.40 -26.45
CA VAL A 203 -3.26 25.79 -26.38
C VAL A 203 -3.33 27.17 -25.72
N PRO A 204 -3.88 28.20 -26.39
CA PRO A 204 -4.07 29.51 -25.79
C PRO A 204 -4.98 29.40 -24.57
N VAL A 205 -4.59 30.05 -23.48
CA VAL A 205 -5.45 30.19 -22.30
C VAL A 205 -6.54 31.20 -22.63
N SER A 206 -7.76 30.76 -22.95
CA SER A 206 -8.90 31.65 -23.07
C SER A 206 -9.33 32.12 -21.68
N ARG A 207 -8.99 33.37 -21.34
CA ARG A 207 -9.44 34.02 -20.10
C ARG A 207 -10.95 34.23 -20.04
N ASP A 208 -11.60 34.31 -21.20
CA ASP A 208 -13.03 34.68 -21.31
C ASP A 208 -14.00 33.49 -21.14
N SER A 209 -13.49 32.26 -21.07
CA SER A 209 -14.32 31.05 -20.98
C SER A 209 -14.39 30.44 -19.58
N ALA A 210 -13.79 31.07 -18.56
CA ALA A 210 -13.92 30.62 -17.19
C ALA A 210 -15.39 30.77 -16.77
N PRO A 211 -16.14 29.68 -16.51
CA PRO A 211 -17.48 29.82 -15.94
C PRO A 211 -17.35 30.65 -14.66
N ARG A 212 -18.30 31.55 -14.41
CA ARG A 212 -18.38 32.34 -13.18
C ARG A 212 -18.35 31.38 -11.98
N SER A 213 -17.17 31.11 -11.46
CA SER A 213 -16.98 30.25 -10.31
C SER A 213 -17.38 31.05 -9.07
N VAL A 214 -18.14 30.43 -8.19
CA VAL A 214 -18.43 31.01 -6.88
C VAL A 214 -17.08 31.32 -6.21
N PRO A 215 -16.88 32.52 -5.64
CA PRO A 215 -15.65 32.85 -4.92
C PRO A 215 -15.32 31.74 -3.92
N ALA A 216 -14.05 31.35 -3.83
CA ALA A 216 -13.63 30.17 -3.06
C ALA A 216 -14.21 30.15 -1.64
N GLY A 217 -14.21 31.28 -0.92
CA GLY A 217 -14.77 31.38 0.43
C GLY A 217 -16.29 31.14 0.51
N GLN A 218 -17.04 31.53 -0.51
CA GLN A 218 -18.49 31.30 -0.57
C GLN A 218 -18.81 29.85 -0.96
N GLY A 219 -17.99 29.22 -1.81
CA GLY A 219 -18.07 27.79 -2.13
C GLY A 219 -17.84 26.91 -0.89
N TRP A 220 -16.81 27.21 -0.10
CA TRP A 220 -16.53 26.52 1.16
C TRP A 220 -17.67 26.68 2.18
N ARG A 221 -18.25 27.88 2.30
CA ARG A 221 -19.40 28.11 3.17
C ARG A 221 -20.63 27.30 2.74
N LEU A 222 -20.86 27.16 1.43
CA LEU A 222 -21.95 26.35 0.88
C LEU A 222 -21.74 24.87 1.19
N LEU A 223 -20.51 24.39 1.03
CA LEU A 223 -20.11 23.01 1.27
C LEU A 223 -20.36 22.59 2.73
N VAL A 224 -19.96 23.41 3.70
CA VAL A 224 -20.13 23.10 5.13
C VAL A 224 -21.61 23.17 5.56
N ARG A 225 -22.43 23.98 4.88
CA ARG A 225 -23.86 24.11 5.21
C ARG A 225 -24.74 23.02 4.61
N ARG A 226 -24.30 22.35 3.55
CA ARG A 226 -25.09 21.33 2.84
C ARG A 226 -24.75 19.93 3.35
N ARG A 227 -25.70 19.30 4.06
CA ARG A 227 -25.57 17.91 4.55
C ARG A 227 -25.16 16.90 3.47
N PRO A 228 -25.70 16.92 2.24
CA PRO A 228 -25.27 15.99 1.19
C PRO A 228 -23.80 16.15 0.80
N ALA A 229 -23.29 17.39 0.76
CA ALA A 229 -21.89 17.67 0.46
C ALA A 229 -20.96 17.13 1.56
N LEU A 230 -21.30 17.35 2.83
CA LEU A 230 -20.58 16.76 3.97
C LEU A 230 -20.59 15.23 3.95
N GLY A 231 -21.74 14.62 3.61
CA GLY A 231 -21.83 13.17 3.42
C GLY A 231 -20.92 12.66 2.30
N GLY A 232 -20.85 13.37 1.18
CA GLY A 232 -19.93 13.07 0.08
C GLY A 232 -18.46 13.15 0.48
N LEU A 233 -18.07 14.14 1.30
CA LEU A 233 -16.72 14.23 1.86
C LEU A 233 -16.41 13.09 2.82
N GLY A 234 -17.32 12.77 3.75
CA GLY A 234 -17.17 11.66 4.67
C GLY A 234 -17.00 10.32 3.95
N TYR A 235 -17.84 10.09 2.93
CA TYR A 235 -17.68 8.93 2.03
C TYR A 235 -16.31 8.94 1.35
N SER A 236 -15.89 10.06 0.74
CA SER A 236 -14.61 10.15 0.05
C SER A 236 -13.42 9.83 0.96
N PHE A 237 -13.45 10.31 2.20
CA PHE A 237 -12.43 10.00 3.20
C PHE A 237 -12.42 8.51 3.53
N CYS A 238 -13.54 7.97 4.03
CA CYS A 238 -13.62 6.61 4.54
C CYS A 238 -13.39 5.56 3.45
N PHE A 239 -13.96 5.78 2.26
CA PHE A 239 -13.85 4.84 1.15
C PHE A 239 -12.43 4.82 0.58
N ALA A 240 -11.77 5.98 0.45
CA ALA A 240 -10.39 6.05 0.01
C ALA A 240 -9.41 5.49 1.06
N MET A 241 -9.70 5.70 2.35
CA MET A 241 -8.96 5.10 3.46
C MET A 241 -9.04 3.58 3.41
N ALA A 242 -10.24 3.00 3.31
CA ALA A 242 -10.46 1.55 3.23
C ALA A 242 -9.69 0.92 2.05
N ASN A 243 -9.63 1.62 0.91
CA ASN A 243 -8.85 1.15 -0.23
C ASN A 243 -7.35 1.08 0.08
N ASP A 244 -6.73 2.18 0.50
CA ASP A 244 -5.27 2.20 0.75
C ASP A 244 -4.85 1.33 1.95
N PHE A 245 -5.78 1.00 2.87
CA PHE A 245 -5.55 -0.04 3.88
C PHE A 245 -5.14 -1.37 3.25
N LEU A 246 -5.91 -1.87 2.28
CA LEU A 246 -5.61 -3.10 1.55
C LEU A 246 -4.51 -2.89 0.50
N PHE A 247 -4.54 -1.76 -0.21
CA PHE A 247 -3.67 -1.51 -1.37
C PHE A 247 -2.19 -1.46 -0.98
N VAL A 248 -1.86 -1.04 0.24
CA VAL A 248 -0.46 -0.99 0.72
C VAL A 248 0.05 -2.34 1.21
N ILE A 249 -0.83 -3.25 1.62
CA ILE A 249 -0.44 -4.51 2.27
C ILE A 249 -0.61 -5.73 1.37
N TYR A 250 -1.45 -5.68 0.32
CA TYR A 250 -1.79 -6.88 -0.46
C TYR A 250 -0.56 -7.57 -1.08
N GLY A 251 0.47 -6.81 -1.48
CA GLY A 251 1.72 -7.39 -2.00
C GLY A 251 2.46 -8.18 -0.93
N ALA A 252 2.58 -7.62 0.27
CA ALA A 252 3.20 -8.28 1.42
C ALA A 252 2.38 -9.50 1.88
N TRP A 253 1.06 -9.36 1.92
CA TRP A 253 0.13 -10.45 2.22
C TRP A 253 0.32 -11.63 1.26
N LEU A 254 0.31 -11.37 -0.04
CA LEU A 254 0.45 -12.42 -1.05
C LEU A 254 1.84 -13.09 -1.02
N GLU A 255 2.88 -12.31 -0.78
CA GLU A 255 4.24 -12.83 -0.64
C GLU A 255 4.41 -13.71 0.61
N LEU A 256 3.84 -13.31 1.75
CA LEU A 256 4.02 -14.04 3.02
C LEU A 256 3.14 -15.27 3.11
N ASP A 257 1.84 -15.16 2.82
CA ASP A 257 0.87 -16.23 3.06
C ASP A 257 0.87 -17.28 1.94
N PHE A 258 1.11 -16.85 0.69
CA PHE A 258 1.10 -17.74 -0.48
C PHE A 258 2.48 -17.98 -1.09
N ARG A 259 3.54 -17.40 -0.52
CA ARG A 259 4.94 -17.54 -0.98
C ARG A 259 5.12 -17.17 -2.45
N LEU A 260 4.36 -16.18 -2.93
CA LEU A 260 4.48 -15.72 -4.31
C LEU A 260 5.84 -15.06 -4.54
N PRO A 261 6.59 -15.48 -5.59
CA PRO A 261 7.80 -14.77 -5.97
C PRO A 261 7.44 -13.36 -6.46
N LEU A 262 8.37 -12.41 -6.32
CA LEU A 262 8.17 -11.01 -6.71
C LEU A 262 7.67 -10.85 -8.16
N ALA A 263 8.17 -11.66 -9.10
CA ALA A 263 7.71 -11.63 -10.48
C ALA A 263 6.21 -11.96 -10.62
N ALA A 264 5.68 -12.83 -9.77
CA ALA A 264 4.27 -13.22 -9.77
C ALA A 264 3.36 -12.18 -9.10
N LEU A 265 3.87 -11.33 -8.19
CA LEU A 265 3.13 -10.17 -7.67
C LEU A 265 2.77 -9.17 -8.79
N GLY A 266 3.62 -9.08 -9.82
CA GLY A 266 3.30 -8.37 -11.06
C GLY A 266 2.04 -8.93 -11.73
N SER A 267 1.96 -10.25 -11.87
CA SER A 267 0.81 -10.95 -12.47
C SER A 267 -0.50 -10.75 -11.69
N VAL A 268 -0.44 -10.58 -10.37
CA VAL A 268 -1.63 -10.23 -9.56
C VAL A 268 -2.24 -8.91 -10.01
N SER A 269 -1.40 -7.96 -10.41
CA SER A 269 -1.87 -6.64 -10.85
C SER A 269 -2.63 -6.70 -12.18
N ILE A 270 -2.47 -7.78 -12.96
CA ILE A 270 -3.32 -8.07 -14.13
C ILE A 270 -4.75 -8.30 -13.67
N VAL A 271 -4.96 -9.07 -12.59
CA VAL A 271 -6.31 -9.32 -12.03
C VAL A 271 -6.97 -8.00 -11.62
N ILE A 272 -6.21 -7.12 -10.96
CA ILE A 272 -6.65 -5.78 -10.57
C ILE A 272 -6.97 -4.93 -11.82
N GLY A 273 -6.09 -4.92 -12.82
CA GLY A 273 -6.29 -4.15 -14.05
C GLY A 273 -7.48 -4.62 -14.88
N VAL A 274 -7.75 -5.93 -14.93
CA VAL A 274 -8.96 -6.48 -15.57
C VAL A 274 -10.21 -6.08 -14.78
N ALA A 275 -10.16 -6.15 -13.45
CA ALA A 275 -11.27 -5.72 -12.59
C ALA A 275 -11.60 -4.23 -12.79
N GLU A 276 -10.58 -3.37 -12.82
CA GLU A 276 -10.68 -1.93 -13.11
C GLU A 276 -11.35 -1.67 -14.46
N LEU A 277 -10.87 -2.32 -15.53
CA LEU A 277 -11.38 -2.12 -16.88
C LEU A 277 -12.85 -2.57 -17.03
N ILE A 278 -13.21 -3.70 -16.40
CA ILE A 278 -14.58 -4.20 -16.40
C ILE A 278 -15.48 -3.25 -15.61
N ALA A 279 -15.03 -2.76 -14.45
CA ALA A 279 -15.80 -1.85 -13.60
C ALA A 279 -16.08 -0.49 -14.28
N GLU A 280 -15.08 0.09 -14.96
CA GLU A 280 -15.25 1.30 -15.76
C GLU A 280 -16.32 1.09 -16.85
N SER A 281 -16.26 -0.05 -17.54
CA SER A 281 -17.23 -0.41 -18.57
C SER A 281 -18.64 -0.60 -17.98
N LEU A 282 -18.76 -1.33 -16.88
CA LEU A 282 -20.04 -1.56 -16.19
C LEU A 282 -20.69 -0.25 -15.73
N THR A 283 -19.90 0.69 -15.25
CA THR A 283 -20.39 1.99 -14.78
C THR A 283 -21.12 2.76 -15.89
N ALA A 284 -20.56 2.76 -17.11
CA ALA A 284 -21.15 3.44 -18.25
C ALA A 284 -22.52 2.89 -18.67
N PHE A 285 -22.81 1.60 -18.42
CA PHE A 285 -24.08 0.99 -18.80
C PHE A 285 -25.09 0.89 -17.66
N LEU A 286 -24.61 0.62 -16.44
CA LEU A 286 -25.46 0.26 -15.31
C LEU A 286 -25.83 1.47 -14.46
N SER A 287 -24.90 2.42 -14.26
CA SER A 287 -25.13 3.55 -13.37
C SER A 287 -26.18 4.51 -13.90
N ASP A 288 -26.28 4.67 -15.23
CA ASP A 288 -27.34 5.45 -15.87
C ASP A 288 -28.73 4.82 -15.72
N ARG A 289 -28.81 3.48 -15.71
CA ARG A 289 -30.08 2.75 -15.59
C ARG A 289 -30.59 2.69 -14.16
N VAL A 290 -29.69 2.49 -13.20
CA VAL A 290 -30.03 2.31 -11.78
C VAL A 290 -30.12 3.66 -11.05
N GLY A 291 -29.45 4.68 -11.58
CA GLY A 291 -29.29 6.00 -10.99
C GLY A 291 -28.06 6.08 -10.08
N LEU A 292 -27.33 7.19 -10.16
CA LEU A 292 -26.03 7.39 -9.49
C LEU A 292 -26.08 7.14 -7.97
N ALA A 293 -27.08 7.68 -7.27
CA ALA A 293 -27.18 7.52 -5.81
C ALA A 293 -27.37 6.05 -5.39
N ARG A 294 -28.16 5.28 -6.13
CA ARG A 294 -28.40 3.85 -5.87
C ARG A 294 -27.19 3.00 -6.27
N ALA A 295 -26.55 3.33 -7.37
CA ALA A 295 -25.31 2.67 -7.80
C ALA A 295 -24.20 2.84 -6.76
N VAL A 296 -24.03 4.05 -6.22
CA VAL A 296 -23.02 4.33 -5.16
C VAL A 296 -23.37 3.61 -3.86
N THR A 297 -24.61 3.70 -3.39
CA THR A 297 -25.00 3.07 -2.11
C THR A 297 -24.94 1.53 -2.18
N GLY A 298 -25.44 0.93 -3.25
CA GLY A 298 -25.32 -0.51 -3.49
C GLY A 298 -23.86 -0.94 -3.68
N GLY A 299 -23.07 -0.15 -4.39
CA GLY A 299 -21.64 -0.36 -4.59
C GLY A 299 -20.87 -0.37 -3.27
N VAL A 300 -21.10 0.61 -2.38
CA VAL A 300 -20.50 0.65 -1.04
C VAL A 300 -20.83 -0.60 -0.23
N ALA A 301 -22.11 -1.02 -0.22
CA ALA A 301 -22.52 -2.21 0.51
C ALA A 301 -21.84 -3.47 -0.04
N LEU A 302 -21.74 -3.58 -1.36
CA LEU A 302 -21.11 -4.71 -2.04
C LEU A 302 -19.59 -4.74 -1.80
N THR A 303 -18.91 -3.59 -1.85
CA THR A 303 -17.48 -3.47 -1.53
C THR A 303 -17.22 -3.79 -0.06
N ALA A 304 -18.05 -3.31 0.87
CA ALA A 304 -17.93 -3.66 2.29
C ALA A 304 -18.10 -5.17 2.51
N ALA A 305 -19.08 -5.80 1.86
CA ALA A 305 -19.25 -7.25 1.89
C ALA A 305 -18.03 -7.98 1.30
N ALA A 306 -17.46 -7.49 0.20
CA ALA A 306 -16.25 -8.06 -0.39
C ALA A 306 -15.04 -7.98 0.56
N TYR A 307 -14.86 -6.86 1.27
CA TYR A 307 -13.83 -6.73 2.30
C TYR A 307 -14.04 -7.70 3.48
N LEU A 308 -15.28 -7.86 3.97
CA LEU A 308 -15.59 -8.80 5.06
C LEU A 308 -15.42 -10.27 4.64
N LEU A 309 -15.65 -10.57 3.36
CA LEU A 309 -15.50 -11.91 2.80
C LEU A 309 -14.02 -12.28 2.59
N LEU A 310 -13.16 -11.29 2.33
CA LEU A 310 -11.77 -11.48 1.94
C LEU A 310 -10.98 -12.38 2.91
N PRO A 311 -10.99 -12.19 4.24
CA PRO A 311 -10.23 -13.03 5.17
C PRO A 311 -10.74 -14.47 5.24
N VAL A 312 -12.04 -14.67 5.02
CA VAL A 312 -12.68 -16.00 5.12
C VAL A 312 -12.41 -16.85 3.88
N VAL A 313 -12.46 -16.22 2.70
CA VAL A 313 -12.36 -16.90 1.40
C VAL A 313 -10.91 -17.10 0.97
N ALA A 314 -10.01 -16.19 1.32
CA ALA A 314 -8.63 -16.20 0.83
C ALA A 314 -7.73 -17.24 1.53
N ARG A 315 -8.15 -18.50 1.53
CA ARG A 315 -7.41 -19.66 2.08
C ARG A 315 -6.45 -20.28 1.07
N THR A 316 -6.71 -20.08 -0.22
CA THR A 316 -5.87 -20.56 -1.31
C THR A 316 -5.62 -19.42 -2.29
N LEU A 317 -4.51 -19.48 -3.03
CA LEU A 317 -4.14 -18.42 -3.96
C LEU A 317 -5.24 -18.11 -5.00
N PRO A 318 -5.88 -19.07 -5.68
CA PRO A 318 -6.96 -18.76 -6.61
C PRO A 318 -8.15 -18.05 -5.96
N LEU A 319 -8.52 -18.46 -4.74
CA LEU A 319 -9.59 -17.81 -3.98
C LEU A 319 -9.21 -16.40 -3.52
N ALA A 320 -7.95 -16.19 -3.12
CA ALA A 320 -7.42 -14.87 -2.81
C ALA A 320 -7.48 -13.93 -4.01
N LEU A 321 -7.08 -14.39 -5.20
CA LEU A 321 -7.15 -13.62 -6.44
C LEU A 321 -8.59 -13.31 -6.85
N ALA A 322 -9.50 -14.29 -6.71
CA ALA A 322 -10.92 -14.08 -7.00
C ALA A 322 -11.56 -13.06 -6.03
N ALA A 323 -11.18 -13.10 -4.75
CA ALA A 323 -11.66 -12.15 -3.76
C ALA A 323 -11.07 -10.75 -3.99
N LEU A 324 -9.78 -10.63 -4.35
CA LEU A 324 -9.19 -9.35 -4.78
C LEU A 324 -9.89 -8.79 -6.02
N PHE A 325 -10.15 -9.65 -7.02
CA PHE A 325 -10.91 -9.25 -8.20
C PHE A 325 -12.27 -8.67 -7.82
N LEU A 326 -13.01 -9.34 -6.92
CA LEU A 326 -14.31 -8.89 -6.43
C LEU A 326 -14.22 -7.57 -5.66
N VAL A 327 -13.19 -7.40 -4.82
CA VAL A 327 -12.96 -6.12 -4.11
C VAL A 327 -12.72 -5.01 -5.13
N PHE A 328 -11.83 -5.20 -6.09
CA PHE A 328 -11.48 -4.14 -7.05
C PHE A 328 -12.58 -3.79 -8.04
N ILE A 329 -13.30 -4.79 -8.56
CA ILE A 329 -14.40 -4.51 -9.51
C ILE A 329 -15.52 -3.72 -8.84
N THR A 330 -15.85 -4.05 -7.59
CA THR A 330 -16.91 -3.38 -6.83
C THR A 330 -16.45 -2.00 -6.36
N PHE A 331 -15.20 -1.90 -5.89
CA PHE A 331 -14.59 -0.65 -5.48
C PHE A 331 -14.57 0.35 -6.64
N GLU A 332 -14.02 -0.03 -7.79
CA GLU A 332 -13.88 0.86 -8.94
C GLU A 332 -15.23 1.28 -9.51
N PHE A 333 -16.19 0.35 -9.62
CA PHE A 333 -17.56 0.68 -10.03
C PHE A 333 -18.18 1.76 -9.13
N THR A 334 -17.94 1.64 -7.82
CA THR A 334 -18.44 2.59 -6.82
C THR A 334 -17.73 3.94 -6.93
N VAL A 335 -16.40 3.98 -7.06
CA VAL A 335 -15.63 5.24 -7.21
C VAL A 335 -16.06 6.01 -8.46
N VAL A 336 -16.13 5.33 -9.60
CA VAL A 336 -16.48 5.99 -10.88
C VAL A 336 -17.91 6.53 -10.81
N SER A 337 -18.84 5.77 -10.25
CA SER A 337 -20.22 6.23 -10.03
C SER A 337 -20.30 7.41 -9.05
N ALA A 338 -19.50 7.39 -7.99
CA ALA A 338 -19.46 8.44 -6.98
C ALA A 338 -18.93 9.76 -7.55
N ASN A 339 -17.94 9.71 -8.44
CA ASN A 339 -17.44 10.91 -9.13
C ASN A 339 -18.55 11.63 -9.92
N GLY A 340 -19.45 10.88 -10.58
CA GLY A 340 -20.64 11.45 -11.21
C GLY A 340 -21.56 12.12 -10.19
N LEU A 341 -21.89 11.40 -9.11
CA LEU A 341 -22.78 11.87 -8.05
C LEU A 341 -22.29 13.18 -7.40
N PHE A 342 -20.98 13.30 -7.13
CA PHE A 342 -20.41 14.49 -6.49
C PHE A 342 -20.65 15.77 -7.30
N THR A 343 -20.70 15.68 -8.63
CA THR A 343 -20.99 16.85 -9.47
C THR A 343 -22.45 17.35 -9.34
N GLU A 344 -23.35 16.51 -8.85
CA GLU A 344 -24.76 16.82 -8.62
C GLU A 344 -25.05 17.26 -7.17
N LEU A 345 -24.19 16.91 -6.21
CA LEU A 345 -24.39 17.27 -4.79
C LEU A 345 -24.29 18.78 -4.52
N LEU A 346 -23.52 19.50 -5.33
CA LEU A 346 -23.35 20.96 -5.20
C LEU A 346 -23.28 21.64 -6.58
N PRO A 347 -24.40 21.71 -7.32
CA PRO A 347 -24.42 22.22 -8.70
C PRO A 347 -23.94 23.67 -8.81
N ASP A 348 -24.20 24.48 -7.79
CA ASP A 348 -23.80 25.88 -7.72
C ASP A 348 -22.28 26.07 -7.56
N ALA A 349 -21.57 25.05 -7.04
CA ALA A 349 -20.14 25.13 -6.76
C ALA A 349 -19.42 23.80 -7.07
N ARG A 350 -19.68 23.22 -8.25
CA ARG A 350 -19.12 21.91 -8.69
C ARG A 350 -17.61 21.79 -8.51
N GLY A 351 -16.86 22.83 -8.91
CA GLY A 351 -15.40 22.84 -8.79
C GLY A 351 -14.93 22.81 -7.33
N THR A 352 -15.64 23.49 -6.42
CA THR A 352 -15.33 23.43 -4.98
C THR A 352 -15.63 22.05 -4.42
N MET A 353 -16.75 21.43 -4.83
CA MET A 353 -17.10 20.08 -4.39
C MET A 353 -16.08 19.05 -4.87
N MET A 354 -15.72 19.05 -6.15
CA MET A 354 -14.73 18.11 -6.70
C MET A 354 -13.34 18.32 -6.10
N GLY A 355 -12.92 19.57 -5.88
CA GLY A 355 -11.66 19.87 -5.19
C GLY A 355 -11.64 19.38 -3.74
N ALA A 356 -12.72 19.60 -2.99
CA ALA A 356 -12.85 19.17 -1.61
C ALA A 356 -12.90 17.64 -1.48
N VAL A 357 -13.62 16.95 -2.37
CA VAL A 357 -13.62 15.48 -2.47
C VAL A 357 -12.21 14.97 -2.76
N GLY A 358 -11.51 15.52 -3.75
CA GLY A 358 -10.14 15.11 -4.09
C GLY A 358 -9.16 15.27 -2.92
N ALA A 359 -9.23 16.39 -2.21
CA ALA A 359 -8.41 16.65 -1.02
C ALA A 359 -8.75 15.69 0.13
N THR A 360 -10.05 15.52 0.41
CA THR A 360 -10.54 14.65 1.49
C THR A 360 -10.21 13.18 1.23
N GLY A 361 -10.40 12.72 -0.01
CA GLY A 361 -9.96 11.40 -0.45
C GLY A 361 -8.46 11.22 -0.30
N SER A 362 -7.64 12.21 -0.69
CA SER A 362 -6.18 12.14 -0.53
C SER A 362 -5.76 12.02 0.95
N SER A 363 -6.42 12.76 1.85
CA SER A 363 -6.24 12.58 3.30
C SER A 363 -6.61 11.17 3.77
N GLY A 364 -7.74 10.64 3.31
CA GLY A 364 -8.17 9.27 3.62
C GLY A 364 -7.14 8.23 3.19
N ARG A 365 -6.64 8.34 1.95
CA ARG A 365 -5.58 7.47 1.42
C ARG A 365 -4.28 7.56 2.23
N MET A 366 -3.89 8.78 2.62
CA MET A 366 -2.70 9.00 3.45
C MET A 366 -2.84 8.30 4.80
N VAL A 367 -3.99 8.46 5.48
CA VAL A 367 -4.27 7.80 6.76
C VAL A 367 -4.30 6.28 6.60
N GLY A 368 -4.97 5.76 5.57
CA GLY A 368 -5.04 4.33 5.28
C GLY A 368 -3.67 3.72 5.01
N ALA A 369 -2.81 4.40 4.24
CA ALA A 369 -1.45 3.95 3.97
C ALA A 369 -0.53 3.99 5.20
N LEU A 370 -0.68 5.01 6.08
CA LEU A 370 0.08 5.08 7.34
C LEU A 370 -0.31 3.95 8.28
N LEU A 371 -1.62 3.77 8.50
CA LEU A 371 -2.14 2.82 9.48
C LEU A 371 -2.11 1.37 8.97
N GLY A 372 -2.28 1.15 7.67
CA GLY A 372 -2.38 -0.19 7.07
C GLY A 372 -1.20 -1.09 7.39
N GLY A 373 0.03 -0.56 7.31
CA GLY A 373 1.23 -1.32 7.69
C GLY A 373 1.27 -1.73 9.16
N TYR A 374 0.80 -0.87 10.08
CA TYR A 374 0.75 -1.19 11.51
C TYR A 374 -0.36 -2.18 11.84
N VAL A 375 -1.55 -1.99 11.28
CA VAL A 375 -2.69 -2.90 11.47
C VAL A 375 -2.37 -4.30 10.94
N TRP A 376 -1.72 -4.38 9.77
CA TRP A 376 -1.23 -5.64 9.20
C TRP A 376 -0.27 -6.37 10.14
N LEU A 377 0.71 -5.66 10.70
CA LEU A 377 1.69 -6.26 11.63
C LEU A 377 1.07 -6.71 12.95
N TRP A 378 -0.05 -6.09 13.36
CA TRP A 378 -0.74 -6.44 14.59
C TRP A 378 -1.62 -7.69 14.44
N GLY A 379 -2.41 -7.78 13.35
CA GLY A 379 -3.46 -8.80 13.23
C GLY A 379 -3.53 -9.57 11.90
N GLY A 380 -2.63 -9.36 10.94
CA GLY A 380 -2.70 -10.01 9.62
C GLY A 380 -3.94 -9.62 8.80
N LEU A 381 -4.40 -10.49 7.89
CA LEU A 381 -5.62 -10.27 7.08
C LEU A 381 -6.86 -10.83 7.75
N ALA A 382 -6.74 -12.09 8.16
CA ALA A 382 -7.56 -12.70 9.17
C ALA A 382 -6.70 -12.65 10.42
N ASP A 383 -7.26 -12.15 11.50
CA ASP A 383 -6.92 -12.62 12.82
C ASP A 383 -6.84 -14.15 12.72
N ASN A 384 -5.63 -14.71 12.64
CA ASN A 384 -5.46 -16.13 12.28
C ASN A 384 -6.02 -17.06 13.36
N GLY A 385 -6.63 -16.49 14.42
CA GLY A 385 -7.13 -17.20 15.58
C GLY A 385 -6.01 -17.96 16.29
N HIS A 386 -4.75 -17.67 15.95
CA HIS A 386 -3.58 -18.44 16.28
C HIS A 386 -2.38 -17.52 16.46
N MET A 387 -1.62 -17.78 17.52
CA MET A 387 -0.48 -16.95 17.91
C MET A 387 0.62 -17.01 16.85
N ASN A 388 1.09 -15.86 16.37
CA ASN A 388 2.24 -15.82 15.46
C ASN A 388 3.52 -16.23 16.21
N MET A 389 4.39 -16.96 15.51
CA MET A 389 5.68 -17.49 15.96
C MET A 389 6.51 -16.52 16.82
N GLY A 390 6.54 -15.24 16.47
CA GLY A 390 7.30 -14.23 17.23
C GLY A 390 6.73 -13.95 18.62
N TYR A 391 5.41 -14.04 18.79
CA TYR A 391 4.76 -13.79 20.07
C TYR A 391 4.97 -14.93 21.07
N TYR A 392 5.22 -16.17 20.61
CA TYR A 392 5.62 -17.26 21.51
C TYR A 392 6.86 -16.86 22.34
N LEU A 393 7.87 -16.26 21.70
CA LEU A 393 9.05 -15.75 22.40
C LEU A 393 8.69 -14.65 23.40
N VAL A 394 7.76 -13.74 23.05
CA VAL A 394 7.30 -12.68 23.96
C VAL A 394 6.68 -13.26 25.23
N VAL A 395 5.79 -14.25 25.11
CA VAL A 395 5.18 -14.86 26.30
C VAL A 395 6.15 -15.74 27.09
N PHE A 396 7.13 -16.37 26.43
CA PHE A 396 8.23 -17.02 27.14
C PHE A 396 9.13 -16.02 27.87
N ASP A 397 9.28 -14.80 27.38
CA ASP A 397 10.04 -13.75 28.05
C ASP A 397 9.31 -13.29 29.32
N LEU A 398 7.98 -13.16 29.27
CA LEU A 398 7.16 -12.91 30.48
C LEU A 398 7.32 -14.03 31.53
N ALA A 399 7.37 -15.29 31.11
CA ALA A 399 7.65 -16.41 32.01
C ALA A 399 9.08 -16.36 32.57
N THR A 400 10.05 -15.89 31.77
CA THR A 400 11.43 -15.66 32.20
C THR A 400 11.52 -14.57 33.24
N ASP A 401 10.84 -13.43 33.04
CA ASP A 401 10.81 -12.32 33.98
C ASP A 401 10.24 -12.75 35.33
N GLU A 402 9.19 -13.56 35.32
CA GLU A 402 8.59 -14.08 36.56
C GLU A 402 9.54 -15.05 37.29
N PHE A 403 10.24 -15.91 36.56
CA PHE A 403 11.28 -16.77 37.13
C PHE A 403 12.44 -15.94 37.69
N PHE A 404 12.90 -14.93 36.96
CA PHE A 404 13.97 -14.02 37.38
C PHE A 404 13.59 -13.21 38.61
N ARG A 405 12.34 -12.78 38.69
CA ARG A 405 11.79 -12.14 39.88
C ARG A 405 11.89 -13.03 41.11
N TRP A 406 11.59 -14.32 40.97
CA TRP A 406 11.69 -15.28 42.07
C TRP A 406 13.12 -15.50 42.55
N VAL A 407 14.10 -15.60 41.63
CA VAL A 407 15.51 -15.78 42.02
C VAL A 407 16.19 -14.48 42.47
N GLY A 408 15.53 -13.33 42.31
CA GLY A 408 16.04 -12.02 42.71
C GLY A 408 16.87 -11.30 41.66
N LEU A 409 16.71 -11.67 40.39
CA LEU A 409 17.20 -10.95 39.22
C LEU A 409 16.12 -9.99 38.67
N ASP A 410 15.37 -9.37 39.58
CA ASP A 410 14.29 -8.44 39.24
C ASP A 410 14.81 -7.04 38.88
N ASP A 411 13.88 -6.20 38.45
CA ASP A 411 14.15 -4.81 38.09
C ASP A 411 14.76 -3.97 39.24
N ALA A 412 14.41 -4.28 40.49
CA ALA A 412 14.98 -3.58 41.65
C ALA A 412 16.46 -3.93 41.82
N HIS A 413 16.81 -5.22 41.72
CA HIS A 413 18.19 -5.70 41.78
C HIS A 413 19.04 -5.14 40.63
N ARG A 414 18.50 -5.19 39.41
CA ARG A 414 19.16 -4.66 38.19
C ARG A 414 19.54 -3.19 38.34
N ARG A 415 18.60 -2.36 38.83
CA ARG A 415 18.84 -0.92 39.08
C ARG A 415 19.82 -0.68 40.23
N ALA A 416 19.66 -1.40 41.34
CA ALA A 416 20.48 -1.20 42.52
C ALA A 416 21.96 -1.59 42.31
N ARG A 417 22.23 -2.63 41.51
CA ARG A 417 23.58 -3.16 41.29
C ARG A 417 24.17 -2.83 39.92
N GLY A 418 23.44 -2.15 39.05
CA GLY A 418 23.93 -1.79 37.70
C GLY A 418 24.21 -3.02 36.84
N VAL A 419 23.33 -4.02 36.88
CA VAL A 419 23.48 -5.31 36.17
C VAL A 419 22.24 -5.63 35.35
N THR A 420 22.39 -6.53 34.37
CA THR A 420 21.30 -7.04 33.53
C THR A 420 21.58 -8.47 33.10
N THR A 421 20.61 -9.12 32.46
CA THR A 421 20.74 -10.42 31.81
C THR A 421 20.58 -10.29 30.31
N PHE A 422 21.39 -11.00 29.52
CA PHE A 422 21.21 -11.17 28.07
C PHE A 422 20.98 -12.64 27.72
N SER A 423 20.02 -12.93 26.87
CA SER A 423 19.85 -14.25 26.27
C SER A 423 20.94 -14.47 25.22
N LEU A 424 21.80 -15.47 25.44
CA LEU A 424 22.85 -15.87 24.50
C LEU A 424 22.29 -16.74 23.37
N GLU A 425 21.41 -17.67 23.74
CA GLU A 425 20.81 -18.63 22.82
C GLU A 425 19.41 -18.97 23.30
N THR A 426 18.51 -19.20 22.35
CA THR A 426 17.15 -19.70 22.57
C THR A 426 16.84 -20.75 21.52
N HIS A 427 16.27 -21.86 21.95
CA HIS A 427 15.79 -22.93 21.09
C HIS A 427 14.32 -23.18 21.37
N VAL A 428 13.48 -22.74 20.44
CA VAL A 428 12.02 -22.85 20.53
C VAL A 428 11.53 -24.00 19.68
N THR A 429 10.66 -24.84 20.24
CA THR A 429 9.97 -25.88 19.47
C THR A 429 8.46 -25.71 19.58
N TYR A 430 7.76 -25.94 18.47
CA TYR A 430 6.32 -25.74 18.35
C TYR A 430 5.65 -27.10 18.18
N GLN A 431 4.84 -27.51 19.17
CA GLN A 431 4.13 -28.79 19.15
C GLN A 431 2.70 -28.64 18.65
N ARG A 432 1.98 -27.65 19.19
CA ARG A 432 0.57 -27.39 18.88
C ARG A 432 0.29 -25.90 18.90
N GLU A 433 -0.61 -25.51 18.03
CA GLU A 433 -1.09 -24.14 17.88
C GLU A 433 -1.96 -23.74 19.07
N VAL A 434 -1.83 -22.48 19.51
CA VAL A 434 -2.70 -21.85 20.52
C VAL A 434 -3.34 -20.62 19.91
N GLY A 435 -4.58 -20.36 20.30
CA GLY A 435 -5.40 -19.28 19.78
C GLY A 435 -5.53 -18.05 20.65
N GLU A 436 -6.18 -17.04 20.11
CA GLU A 436 -6.54 -15.84 20.86
C GLU A 436 -7.53 -16.19 21.98
N GLY A 437 -7.24 -15.75 23.20
CA GLY A 437 -8.05 -16.04 24.39
C GLY A 437 -7.75 -17.38 25.06
N ASP A 438 -6.92 -18.24 24.47
CA ASP A 438 -6.51 -19.50 25.10
C ASP A 438 -5.74 -19.21 26.41
N PRO A 439 -6.15 -19.78 27.56
CA PRO A 439 -5.42 -19.59 28.79
C PRO A 439 -4.12 -20.39 28.77
N LEU A 440 -2.99 -19.71 29.00
CA LEU A 440 -1.66 -20.31 28.97
C LEU A 440 -1.11 -20.52 30.39
N ARG A 441 -0.46 -21.67 30.61
CA ARG A 441 0.28 -22.00 31.83
C ARG A 441 1.72 -22.33 31.47
N PHE A 442 2.66 -21.69 32.15
CA PHE A 442 4.08 -21.93 31.95
C PHE A 442 4.66 -22.74 33.11
N THR A 443 5.60 -23.63 32.79
CA THR A 443 6.46 -24.28 33.78
C THR A 443 7.92 -24.04 33.43
N THR A 444 8.69 -23.59 34.42
CA THR A 444 10.12 -23.29 34.24
C THR A 444 10.95 -24.30 35.01
N ARG A 445 11.92 -24.90 34.32
CA ARG A 445 12.93 -25.76 34.93
C ARG A 445 14.32 -25.18 34.73
N LEU A 446 15.00 -24.87 35.82
CA LEU A 446 16.46 -24.67 35.84
C LEU A 446 17.17 -25.99 35.52
N ILE A 447 17.99 -25.99 34.46
CA ILE A 447 18.84 -27.12 34.03
C ILE A 447 20.23 -27.01 34.63
N GLY A 448 20.78 -25.79 34.73
CA GLY A 448 22.09 -25.56 35.30
C GLY A 448 22.42 -24.08 35.42
N PHE A 449 23.46 -23.76 36.18
CA PHE A 449 23.99 -22.41 36.27
C PHE A 449 25.47 -22.44 36.66
N ASP A 450 26.18 -21.35 36.39
CA ASP A 450 27.49 -21.07 36.96
C ASP A 450 27.51 -19.66 37.55
N ALA A 451 28.69 -19.14 37.90
CA ALA A 451 28.82 -17.81 38.47
C ALA A 451 28.21 -16.69 37.59
N LYS A 452 28.07 -16.89 36.28
CA LYS A 452 27.68 -15.85 35.30
C LYS A 452 26.53 -16.27 34.39
N ARG A 453 26.21 -17.56 34.25
CA ARG A 453 25.26 -18.08 33.27
C ARG A 453 24.14 -18.86 33.94
N LEU A 454 22.97 -18.85 33.30
CA LEU A 454 21.80 -19.65 33.66
C LEU A 454 21.32 -20.42 32.43
N HIS A 455 21.06 -21.71 32.59
CA HIS A 455 20.45 -22.58 31.58
C HIS A 455 19.12 -23.09 32.12
N TYR A 456 18.03 -22.74 31.46
CA TYR A 456 16.69 -23.10 31.90
C TYR A 456 15.78 -23.39 30.71
N PHE A 457 14.68 -24.07 31.01
CA PHE A 457 13.75 -24.60 30.03
C PHE A 457 12.32 -24.27 30.43
N HIS A 458 11.59 -23.69 29.51
CA HIS A 458 10.17 -23.39 29.65
C HIS A 458 9.33 -24.36 28.84
N GLU A 459 8.24 -24.81 29.44
CA GLU A 459 7.14 -25.47 28.74
C GLU A 459 5.90 -24.60 28.80
N MET A 460 5.27 -24.41 27.64
CA MET A 460 4.02 -23.68 27.51
C MET A 460 2.88 -24.67 27.31
N TRP A 461 1.94 -24.69 28.24
CA TRP A 461 0.79 -25.57 28.26
C TRP A 461 -0.50 -24.77 28.06
N HIS A 462 -1.46 -25.34 27.34
CA HIS A 462 -2.83 -24.84 27.41
C HIS A 462 -3.40 -25.17 28.80
N ALA A 463 -3.81 -24.16 29.56
CA ALA A 463 -4.13 -24.30 30.99
C ALA A 463 -5.37 -25.18 31.23
N GLU A 464 -6.40 -25.07 30.37
CA GLU A 464 -7.63 -25.85 30.49
C GLU A 464 -7.53 -27.22 29.78
N ALA A 465 -7.20 -27.22 28.49
CA ALA A 465 -7.10 -28.44 27.68
C ALA A 465 -5.88 -29.32 27.99
N GLY A 466 -4.89 -28.81 28.73
CA GLY A 466 -3.80 -29.59 29.31
C GLY A 466 -2.73 -30.10 28.33
N TYR A 467 -2.73 -29.67 27.07
CA TYR A 467 -1.72 -30.09 26.08
C TYR A 467 -0.50 -29.16 26.07
N LEU A 468 0.67 -29.72 25.69
CA LEU A 468 1.90 -28.96 25.46
C LEU A 468 1.83 -28.25 24.11
N ALA A 469 1.95 -26.93 24.11
CA ALA A 469 1.86 -26.09 22.93
C ALA A 469 3.24 -25.77 22.33
N ALA A 470 4.16 -25.32 23.17
CA ALA A 470 5.53 -24.97 22.76
C ALA A 470 6.52 -25.21 23.91
N THR A 471 7.80 -25.31 23.56
CA THR A 471 8.89 -25.27 24.55
C THR A 471 9.94 -24.24 24.16
N ASN A 472 10.68 -23.75 25.14
CA ASN A 472 11.80 -22.82 24.94
C ASN A 472 12.95 -23.17 25.87
N GLU A 473 14.09 -23.55 25.30
CA GLU A 473 15.35 -23.73 26.02
C GLU A 473 16.21 -22.48 25.89
N LEU A 474 16.72 -21.94 27.00
CA LEU A 474 17.46 -20.69 27.00
C LEU A 474 18.78 -20.78 27.76
N MET A 475 19.79 -20.11 27.21
CA MET A 475 21.03 -19.77 27.90
C MET A 475 21.07 -18.27 28.13
N SER A 476 21.11 -17.83 29.40
CA SER A 476 21.18 -16.42 29.78
C SER A 476 22.51 -16.10 30.46
N LEU A 477 23.03 -14.90 30.21
CA LEU A 477 24.29 -14.38 30.72
C LEU A 477 24.03 -13.15 31.60
N HIS A 478 24.59 -13.15 32.80
CA HIS A 478 24.61 -12.00 33.69
C HIS A 478 25.71 -11.01 33.30
N VAL A 479 25.35 -9.74 33.17
CA VAL A 479 26.17 -8.69 32.53
C VAL A 479 26.18 -7.43 33.40
N SER A 480 27.36 -6.83 33.55
CA SER A 480 27.51 -5.50 34.14
C SER A 480 27.12 -4.42 33.12
N LEU A 481 26.26 -3.47 33.52
CA LEU A 481 25.86 -2.36 32.65
C LEU A 481 26.99 -1.35 32.45
N GLU A 482 27.91 -1.23 33.40
CA GLU A 482 29.09 -0.36 33.31
C GLU A 482 30.07 -0.88 32.25
N THR A 483 30.43 -2.16 32.32
CA THR A 483 31.46 -2.74 31.44
C THR A 483 30.90 -3.39 30.17
N ARG A 484 29.58 -3.62 30.11
CA ARG A 484 28.89 -4.37 29.05
C ARG A 484 29.46 -5.79 28.86
N ARG A 485 30.04 -6.38 29.90
CA ARG A 485 30.68 -7.71 29.90
C ARG A 485 30.10 -8.64 30.95
N ALA A 486 30.35 -9.94 30.77
CA ALA A 486 29.93 -11.00 31.67
C ALA A 486 30.46 -10.79 33.10
N ALA A 487 29.54 -10.64 34.06
CA ALA A 487 29.84 -10.37 35.47
C ALA A 487 29.24 -11.46 36.37
N PRO A 488 29.88 -11.78 37.51
CA PRO A 488 29.32 -12.75 38.44
C PRO A 488 27.98 -12.27 39.02
N MET A 489 27.05 -13.20 39.23
CA MET A 489 25.82 -12.99 39.99
C MET A 489 26.13 -12.81 41.47
N ALA A 490 25.22 -12.14 42.18
CA ALA A 490 25.33 -11.97 43.62
C ALA A 490 25.24 -13.33 44.36
N PRO A 491 25.96 -13.53 45.48
CA PRO A 491 25.90 -14.78 46.25
C PRO A 491 24.47 -15.19 46.61
N GLU A 492 23.63 -14.22 47.01
CA GLU A 492 22.23 -14.48 47.36
C GLU A 492 21.40 -15.06 46.20
N VAL A 493 21.74 -14.71 44.95
CA VAL A 493 21.10 -15.25 43.75
C VAL A 493 21.59 -16.66 43.47
N LEU A 494 22.91 -16.89 43.62
CA LEU A 494 23.52 -18.22 43.46
C LEU A 494 22.96 -19.23 44.46
N ASP A 495 22.74 -18.83 45.71
CA ASP A 495 22.17 -19.68 46.75
C ASP A 495 20.73 -20.12 46.42
N ARG A 496 19.91 -19.19 45.92
CA ARG A 496 18.53 -19.49 45.48
C ARG A 496 18.51 -20.41 44.26
N LEU A 497 19.39 -20.16 43.28
CA LEU A 497 19.54 -21.03 42.11
C LEU A 497 19.98 -22.44 42.52
N GLY A 498 20.91 -22.55 43.49
CA GLY A 498 21.34 -23.84 44.06
C GLY A 498 20.19 -24.62 44.69
N ALA A 499 19.34 -23.95 45.48
CA ALA A 499 18.18 -24.57 46.09
C ALA A 499 17.15 -25.07 45.05
N ILE A 500 16.93 -24.30 43.99
CA ILE A 500 16.05 -24.72 42.87
C ILE A 500 16.65 -25.93 42.15
N LEU A 501 17.93 -25.85 41.78
CA LEU A 501 18.60 -26.89 40.99
C LEU A 501 18.56 -28.23 41.72
N ALA A 502 18.84 -28.24 43.03
CA ALA A 502 18.77 -29.44 43.85
C ALA A 502 17.37 -30.11 43.87
N SER A 503 16.31 -29.33 43.63
CA SER A 503 14.94 -29.85 43.48
C SER A 503 14.68 -30.34 42.05
N HIS A 504 15.17 -29.62 41.05
CA HIS A 504 14.92 -29.89 39.63
C HIS A 504 15.73 -31.04 39.06
N GLU A 505 16.96 -31.27 39.52
CA GLU A 505 17.82 -32.39 39.09
C GLU A 505 17.20 -33.76 39.40
N LYS A 506 16.25 -33.83 40.34
CA LYS A 506 15.51 -35.05 40.68
C LYS A 506 14.45 -35.43 39.63
N LEU A 507 14.18 -34.55 38.67
CA LEU A 507 13.12 -34.73 37.68
C LEU A 507 13.72 -35.11 36.31
N PRO A 508 13.02 -35.92 35.49
CA PRO A 508 13.54 -36.35 34.18
C PRO A 508 13.71 -35.16 33.24
N LEU A 509 14.85 -35.03 32.57
CA LEU A 509 15.13 -33.94 31.64
C LEU A 509 14.02 -33.81 30.57
N PRO A 510 13.61 -32.59 30.20
CA PRO A 510 12.65 -32.38 29.12
C PRO A 510 13.16 -33.00 27.81
N ALA A 511 12.29 -33.67 27.06
CA ALA A 511 12.68 -34.44 25.88
C ALA A 511 13.32 -33.59 24.76
N GLN A 512 13.00 -32.30 24.71
CA GLN A 512 13.49 -31.36 23.71
C GLN A 512 14.76 -30.62 24.15
N ALA A 513 15.19 -30.75 25.42
CA ALA A 513 16.40 -30.08 25.91
C ALA A 513 17.65 -30.64 25.22
N GLY A 514 18.54 -29.76 24.77
CA GLY A 514 19.77 -30.11 24.05
C GLY A 514 19.57 -30.59 22.61
N ARG A 515 18.34 -30.50 22.07
CA ARG A 515 18.05 -30.90 20.68
C ARG A 515 18.67 -29.89 19.71
N SER A 516 19.34 -30.38 18.67
CA SER A 516 19.85 -29.55 17.57
C SER A 516 18.89 -29.56 16.38
N ILE A 517 18.86 -28.45 15.63
CA ILE A 517 18.10 -28.35 14.39
C ILE A 517 18.83 -29.14 13.30
N GLY A 518 18.21 -30.20 12.80
CA GLY A 518 18.76 -31.02 11.74
C GLY A 518 17.69 -31.85 11.04
N LEU A 519 17.98 -32.23 9.79
CA LEU A 519 17.18 -33.21 9.06
C LEU A 519 17.68 -34.61 9.45
N GLU A 520 17.22 -35.15 10.58
CA GLU A 520 17.50 -36.55 10.91
C GLU A 520 16.90 -37.47 9.83
N LYS A 521 17.70 -38.38 9.28
CA LYS A 521 17.17 -39.48 8.47
C LYS A 521 16.36 -40.39 9.39
N ARG A 522 15.07 -40.57 9.09
CA ARG A 522 14.26 -41.62 9.74
C ARG A 522 15.05 -42.93 9.79
N PRO A 523 15.06 -43.65 10.91
CA PRO A 523 15.55 -45.02 10.92
C PRO A 523 14.73 -45.79 9.88
N THR A 524 15.41 -46.39 8.89
CA THR A 524 14.79 -47.40 8.04
C THR A 524 14.29 -48.50 8.98
N ALA A 525 12.98 -48.68 9.06
CA ALA A 525 12.39 -49.80 9.77
C ALA A 525 12.96 -51.10 9.17
N SER A 526 13.68 -51.86 9.98
CA SER A 526 14.11 -53.23 9.70
C SER A 526 13.01 -54.21 9.99
#